data_AF-A0A4R8IJN3-F1
#
_entry.id   AF-A0A4R8IJN3-F1
#
_cell.length_a   1.000
_cell.length_b   1.000
_cell.length_c   1.000
_cell.angle_alpha   90.00
_cell.angle_beta   90.00
_cell.angle_gamma   90.00
#
_symmetry.space_group_name_H-M   'P 1'
#
loop_
_entity.id
_entity.type
_entity.pdbx_description
1 polymer ?
#
loop_
_entity_poly.entity_id
_entity_poly.type
_entity_poly.pdbx_seq_one_letter_code
_entity_poly.pdbx_strand_id
1 'polypeptide(L)'
;MNSENDNDDWSLIDVISDMKTRFVAKDGWSKTFSPLTYVVYGILNNLVWEDIPNTNDKPEIAEVLQNIAYVNLKKLPGKEKAVHSELKMHLSENDIVKKQIKLFAPDVIICGGTFDLADGILEEIYDGDYQKMKEKTENKMKFYYDDNLMIVDAYHPSRPPMKQQIYCDTIIENVINWNKN
;
A
#
# COMPACT_ATOMS: atom_id res chain seq x y z
N MET A 1 -2.45 -17.93 -9.71
CA MET A 1 -3.81 -18.50 -9.73
C MET A 1 -4.69 -17.76 -8.74
N ASN A 2 -5.56 -16.87 -9.22
CA ASN A 2 -6.53 -16.14 -8.40
C ASN A 2 -7.93 -16.70 -8.70
N SER A 3 -8.42 -17.54 -7.78
CA SER A 3 -9.77 -18.16 -7.80
C SER A 3 -10.04 -19.22 -8.89
N GLU A 4 -10.90 -20.19 -8.57
CA GLU A 4 -11.19 -21.38 -9.39
C GLU A 4 -11.99 -21.09 -10.68
N ASN A 5 -12.42 -19.84 -10.92
CA ASN A 5 -13.30 -19.48 -12.03
C ASN A 5 -12.78 -18.36 -12.94
N ASP A 6 -11.59 -17.82 -12.71
CA ASP A 6 -11.01 -16.80 -13.60
C ASP A 6 -10.15 -17.48 -14.67
N ASN A 7 -10.69 -17.60 -15.88
CA ASN A 7 -9.98 -18.12 -17.06
C ASN A 7 -9.05 -17.08 -17.73
N ASP A 8 -9.03 -15.84 -17.24
CA ASP A 8 -8.14 -14.80 -17.74
C ASP A 8 -7.01 -14.56 -16.74
N ASP A 9 -5.79 -14.95 -17.15
CA ASP A 9 -4.55 -14.70 -16.41
C ASP A 9 -4.28 -13.19 -16.46
N TRP A 10 -4.73 -12.46 -15.43
CA TRP A 10 -4.48 -11.02 -15.30
C TRP A 10 -3.29 -10.77 -14.36
N SER A 11 -2.42 -9.82 -14.73
CA SER A 11 -1.35 -9.33 -13.85
C SER A 11 -1.76 -8.00 -13.21
N LEU A 12 -1.41 -7.82 -11.93
CA LEU A 12 -1.55 -6.52 -11.26
C LEU A 12 -0.75 -5.43 -12.00
N ILE A 13 0.35 -5.82 -12.66
CA ILE A 13 1.17 -4.91 -13.47
C ILE A 13 0.36 -4.38 -14.66
N ASP A 14 -0.41 -5.23 -15.34
CA ASP A 14 -1.25 -4.82 -16.48
C ASP A 14 -2.37 -3.88 -16.01
N VAL A 15 -2.94 -4.16 -14.84
CA VAL A 15 -3.94 -3.29 -14.21
C VAL A 15 -3.34 -1.92 -13.91
N ILE A 16 -2.15 -1.86 -13.29
CA ILE A 16 -1.45 -0.61 -12.94
C ILE A 16 -1.10 0.19 -14.20
N SER A 17 -0.58 -0.47 -15.22
CA SER A 17 -0.18 0.14 -16.49
C SER A 17 -1.36 0.84 -17.21
N ASP A 18 -2.57 0.30 -17.07
CA ASP A 18 -3.79 0.83 -17.68
C ASP A 18 -4.63 1.73 -16.75
N MET A 19 -4.10 2.13 -15.58
CA MET A 19 -4.88 2.89 -14.59
C MET A 19 -5.43 4.22 -15.11
N LYS A 20 -4.72 4.86 -16.04
CA LYS A 20 -5.21 6.08 -16.72
C LYS A 20 -6.57 5.86 -17.37
N THR A 21 -6.70 4.79 -18.17
CA THR A 21 -7.96 4.42 -18.84
C THR A 21 -9.03 4.05 -17.82
N ARG A 22 -8.65 3.33 -16.77
CA ARG A 22 -9.56 2.86 -15.72
C ARG A 22 -10.17 4.00 -14.91
N PHE A 23 -9.40 5.04 -14.61
CA PHE A 23 -9.93 6.24 -13.94
C PHE A 23 -10.97 6.98 -14.78
N VAL A 24 -10.76 7.07 -16.10
CA VAL A 24 -11.76 7.62 -17.01
C VAL A 24 -13.02 6.73 -17.04
N ALA A 25 -12.85 5.41 -17.06
CA ALA A 25 -13.94 4.44 -17.06
C ALA A 25 -14.68 4.32 -15.70
N LYS A 26 -14.07 4.78 -14.60
CA LYS A 26 -14.57 4.68 -13.22
C LYS A 26 -14.94 3.24 -12.82
N ASP A 27 -14.07 2.29 -13.18
CA ASP A 27 -14.28 0.88 -12.87
C ASP A 27 -14.04 0.56 -11.36
N GLY A 28 -14.21 -0.71 -10.99
CA GLY A 28 -14.05 -1.16 -9.59
C GLY A 28 -12.64 -0.93 -9.02
N TRP A 29 -11.62 -0.91 -9.86
CA TRP A 29 -10.22 -0.69 -9.47
C TRP A 29 -9.97 0.76 -9.08
N SER A 30 -10.67 1.69 -9.73
CA SER A 30 -10.56 3.13 -9.47
C SER A 30 -10.75 3.49 -8.00
N LYS A 31 -11.62 2.77 -7.29
CA LYS A 31 -11.90 3.03 -5.86
C LYS A 31 -10.70 2.75 -4.95
N THR A 32 -9.89 1.76 -5.29
CA THR A 32 -8.68 1.39 -4.52
C THR A 32 -7.50 2.25 -4.97
N PHE A 33 -7.31 2.39 -6.27
CA PHE A 33 -6.12 3.01 -6.84
C PHE A 33 -6.16 4.53 -6.86
N SER A 34 -7.33 5.16 -6.80
CA SER A 34 -7.41 6.62 -6.71
C SER A 34 -6.72 7.13 -5.42
N PRO A 35 -7.09 6.70 -4.21
CA PRO A 35 -6.37 7.10 -2.99
C PRO A 35 -4.86 6.82 -3.04
N LEU A 36 -4.47 5.66 -3.59
CA LEU A 36 -3.05 5.31 -3.75
C LEU A 36 -2.32 6.27 -4.71
N THR A 37 -2.96 6.66 -5.80
CA THR A 37 -2.38 7.62 -6.76
C THR A 37 -2.11 8.95 -6.09
N TYR A 38 -3.07 9.47 -5.31
CA TYR A 38 -2.87 10.71 -4.55
C TYR A 38 -1.76 10.58 -3.51
N VAL A 39 -1.72 9.48 -2.75
CA VAL A 39 -0.65 9.25 -1.76
C VAL A 39 0.72 9.23 -2.42
N VAL A 40 0.89 8.43 -3.47
CA VAL A 40 2.19 8.29 -4.15
C VAL A 40 2.59 9.59 -4.85
N TYR A 41 1.65 10.24 -5.54
CA TYR A 41 1.91 11.51 -6.22
C TYR A 41 2.32 12.60 -5.21
N GLY A 42 1.60 12.71 -4.09
CA GLY A 42 1.88 13.68 -3.04
C GLY A 42 3.24 13.46 -2.40
N ILE A 43 3.59 12.22 -2.06
CA ILE A 43 4.90 11.88 -1.50
C ILE A 43 6.03 12.22 -2.48
N LEU A 44 5.94 11.75 -3.74
CA LEU A 44 7.02 11.92 -4.72
C LEU A 44 7.21 13.37 -5.16
N ASN A 45 6.18 14.21 -5.07
CA ASN A 45 6.24 15.62 -5.47
C ASN A 45 6.24 16.59 -4.29
N ASN A 46 6.23 16.09 -3.05
CA ASN A 46 6.14 16.89 -1.82
C ASN A 46 4.93 17.86 -1.84
N LEU A 47 3.75 17.34 -2.16
CA LEU A 47 2.48 18.08 -2.28
C LEU A 47 1.41 17.50 -1.35
N VAL A 48 0.61 18.36 -0.73
CA VAL A 48 -0.62 17.97 -0.01
C VAL A 48 -1.77 17.77 -1.01
N TRP A 49 -2.83 17.07 -0.58
CA TRP A 49 -3.97 16.68 -1.44
C TRP A 49 -4.53 17.82 -2.28
N GLU A 50 -4.68 19.01 -1.70
CA GLU A 50 -5.29 20.17 -2.37
C GLU A 50 -4.48 20.67 -3.58
N ASP A 51 -3.18 20.40 -3.61
CA ASP A 51 -2.28 20.78 -4.69
C ASP A 51 -2.14 19.67 -5.75
N ILE A 52 -2.69 18.48 -5.51
CA ILE A 52 -2.61 17.34 -6.44
C ILE A 52 -3.72 17.47 -7.50
N PRO A 53 -3.38 17.35 -8.80
CA PRO A 53 -4.40 17.37 -9.85
C PRO A 53 -5.48 16.31 -9.66
N ASN A 54 -6.71 16.59 -10.11
CA ASN A 54 -7.77 15.59 -10.06
C ASN A 54 -7.51 14.47 -11.07
N THR A 55 -7.61 13.19 -10.65
CA THR A 55 -7.42 12.05 -11.56
C THR A 55 -8.42 12.01 -12.73
N ASN A 56 -9.58 12.67 -12.63
CA ASN A 56 -10.52 12.78 -13.75
C ASN A 56 -10.08 13.82 -14.78
N ASP A 57 -9.43 14.89 -14.33
CA ASP A 57 -9.00 16.00 -15.20
C ASP A 57 -7.61 15.74 -15.78
N LYS A 58 -6.74 15.09 -15.00
CA LYS A 58 -5.36 14.73 -15.33
C LYS A 58 -5.08 13.27 -15.00
N PRO A 59 -5.66 12.30 -15.74
CA PRO A 59 -5.50 10.88 -15.45
C PRO A 59 -4.05 10.39 -15.62
N GLU A 60 -3.17 11.14 -16.29
CA GLU A 60 -1.73 10.87 -16.40
C GLU A 60 -1.01 10.83 -15.05
N ILE A 61 -1.55 11.46 -13.99
CA ILE A 61 -0.93 11.36 -12.66
C ILE A 61 -0.91 9.92 -12.14
N ALA A 62 -1.74 9.01 -12.69
CA ALA A 62 -1.73 7.58 -12.38
C ALA A 62 -0.40 6.89 -12.71
N GLU A 63 0.42 7.46 -13.60
CA GLU A 63 1.72 6.90 -13.99
C GLU A 63 2.68 6.80 -12.80
N VAL A 64 2.48 7.60 -11.74
CA VAL A 64 3.30 7.50 -10.52
C VAL A 64 3.22 6.14 -9.85
N LEU A 65 2.13 5.39 -10.05
CA LEU A 65 1.95 4.05 -9.50
C LEU A 65 3.01 3.05 -10.03
N GLN A 66 3.66 3.36 -11.16
CA GLN A 66 4.76 2.56 -11.70
C GLN A 66 6.08 2.73 -10.93
N ASN A 67 6.18 3.73 -10.05
CA ASN A 67 7.36 3.99 -9.22
C ASN A 67 7.32 3.28 -7.86
N ILE A 68 6.31 2.43 -7.61
CA ILE A 68 6.18 1.70 -6.35
C ILE A 68 6.10 0.19 -6.60
N ALA A 69 6.50 -0.58 -5.59
CA ALA A 69 6.34 -2.03 -5.59
C ALA A 69 5.04 -2.43 -4.90
N TYR A 70 4.31 -3.37 -5.51
CA TYR A 70 3.09 -3.94 -4.92
C TYR A 70 3.35 -5.37 -4.45
N VAL A 71 3.16 -5.59 -3.15
CA VAL A 71 3.35 -6.91 -2.54
C VAL A 71 2.01 -7.41 -2.01
N ASN A 72 1.37 -8.30 -2.76
CA ASN A 72 0.18 -9.01 -2.26
C ASN A 72 0.62 -10.07 -1.24
N LEU A 73 0.09 -10.01 -0.01
CA LEU A 73 0.36 -10.98 1.06
C LEU A 73 -0.33 -12.33 0.80
N LYS A 74 -1.50 -12.34 0.17
CA LYS A 74 -2.19 -13.58 -0.16
C LYS A 74 -1.55 -14.19 -1.40
N LYS A 75 -0.79 -15.28 -1.21
CA LYS A 75 -0.21 -16.10 -2.30
C LYS A 75 -0.98 -17.40 -2.57
N LEU A 76 -2.10 -17.62 -1.88
CA LEU A 76 -2.95 -18.80 -2.04
C LEU A 76 -4.01 -18.61 -3.14
N PRO A 77 -4.25 -19.62 -4.00
CA PRO A 77 -5.39 -19.63 -4.89
C PRO A 77 -6.71 -19.79 -4.11
N GLY A 78 -7.72 -18.97 -4.43
CA GLY A 78 -9.10 -19.13 -3.94
C GLY A 78 -9.67 -17.92 -3.20
N LYS A 79 -10.91 -17.54 -3.57
CA LYS A 79 -11.89 -16.57 -3.01
C LYS A 79 -11.39 -15.23 -2.44
N GLU A 80 -12.16 -14.16 -2.67
CA GLU A 80 -11.88 -12.77 -2.25
C GLU A 80 -11.65 -12.58 -0.73
N LYS A 81 -12.10 -13.51 0.11
CA LYS A 81 -11.93 -13.44 1.58
C LYS A 81 -10.81 -14.37 2.03
N ALA A 82 -9.86 -13.83 2.79
CA ALA A 82 -8.84 -14.62 3.48
C ALA A 82 -9.35 -15.05 4.86
N VAL A 83 -9.17 -16.32 5.22
CA VAL A 83 -9.27 -16.76 6.61
C VAL A 83 -7.96 -16.38 7.29
N HIS A 84 -8.03 -15.48 8.27
CA HIS A 84 -6.85 -14.81 8.84
C HIS A 84 -5.82 -15.80 9.45
N SER A 85 -6.29 -16.88 10.08
CA SER A 85 -5.44 -17.94 10.64
C SER A 85 -4.71 -18.76 9.57
N GLU A 86 -5.40 -19.12 8.48
CA GLU A 86 -4.82 -19.88 7.37
C GLU A 86 -3.76 -19.05 6.64
N LEU A 87 -4.02 -17.75 6.48
CA LEU A 87 -3.07 -16.85 5.82
C LEU A 87 -1.82 -16.61 6.67
N LYS A 88 -1.95 -16.47 7.99
CA LYS A 88 -0.80 -16.38 8.90
C LYS A 88 0.07 -17.64 8.84
N MET A 89 -0.55 -18.82 8.87
CA MET A 89 0.17 -20.08 8.74
C MET A 89 0.89 -20.17 7.39
N HIS A 90 0.22 -19.86 6.29
CA HIS A 90 0.85 -19.90 4.97
C HIS A 90 2.00 -18.88 4.83
N LEU A 91 1.84 -17.67 5.37
CA LEU A 91 2.89 -16.66 5.34
C LEU A 91 4.12 -17.07 6.17
N SER A 92 3.92 -17.81 7.26
CA SER A 92 5.03 -18.38 8.03
C SER A 92 5.78 -19.48 7.28
N GLU A 93 5.09 -20.23 6.42
CA GLU A 93 5.65 -21.32 5.61
C GLU A 93 6.20 -20.85 4.25
N ASN A 94 5.88 -19.63 3.82
CA ASN A 94 6.19 -19.10 2.50
C ASN A 94 6.98 -17.79 2.55
N ASP A 95 8.29 -17.89 2.34
CA ASP A 95 9.20 -16.75 2.37
C ASP A 95 9.13 -15.83 1.13
N ILE A 96 8.24 -16.05 0.16
CA ILE A 96 8.18 -15.21 -1.05
C ILE A 96 7.96 -13.74 -0.70
N VAL A 97 7.05 -13.45 0.23
CA VAL A 97 6.78 -12.06 0.66
C VAL A 97 8.02 -11.43 1.30
N LYS A 98 8.70 -12.16 2.18
CA LYS A 98 9.96 -11.72 2.82
C LYS A 98 11.03 -11.41 1.77
N LYS A 99 11.18 -12.30 0.79
CA LYS A 99 12.13 -12.13 -0.33
C LYS A 99 11.80 -10.90 -1.17
N GLN A 100 10.52 -10.65 -1.46
CA GLN A 100 10.10 -9.46 -2.21
C GLN A 100 10.45 -8.17 -1.45
N ILE A 101 10.11 -8.08 -0.15
CA ILE A 101 10.41 -6.89 0.66
C ILE A 101 11.93 -6.65 0.75
N LYS A 102 12.71 -7.70 1.04
CA LYS A 102 14.18 -7.60 1.08
C LYS A 102 14.79 -7.20 -0.27
N LEU A 103 14.23 -7.69 -1.38
CA LEU A 103 14.70 -7.36 -2.72
C LEU A 103 14.42 -5.90 -3.10
N PHE A 104 13.24 -5.39 -2.75
CA PHE A 104 12.85 -4.02 -3.07
C PHE A 104 13.50 -2.98 -2.15
N ALA A 105 13.90 -3.38 -0.94
CA ALA A 105 14.55 -2.52 0.05
C ALA A 105 13.85 -1.14 0.19
N PRO A 106 12.55 -1.10 0.54
CA PRO A 106 11.79 0.13 0.54
C PRO A 106 12.15 1.03 1.73
N ASP A 107 12.15 2.34 1.52
CA ASP A 107 12.22 3.35 2.61
C ASP A 107 10.86 3.56 3.29
N VAL A 108 9.76 3.30 2.57
CA VAL A 108 8.39 3.45 3.06
C VAL A 108 7.57 2.21 2.71
N ILE A 109 6.94 1.62 3.73
CA ILE A 109 6.00 0.50 3.60
C ILE A 109 4.62 0.97 4.04
N ILE A 110 3.62 0.86 3.15
CA ILE A 110 2.23 1.21 3.46
C ILE A 110 1.39 -0.07 3.46
N CYS A 111 0.89 -0.46 4.64
CA CYS A 111 -0.01 -1.58 4.80
C CYS A 111 -1.46 -1.11 4.65
N GLY A 112 -2.10 -1.42 3.51
CA GLY A 112 -3.50 -1.04 3.22
C GLY A 112 -4.52 -1.96 3.88
N GLY A 113 -4.57 -2.00 5.21
CA GLY A 113 -5.45 -2.87 6.00
C GLY A 113 -4.93 -4.29 6.17
N THR A 114 -3.60 -4.45 6.16
CA THR A 114 -2.93 -5.76 6.23
C THR A 114 -1.77 -5.78 7.23
N PHE A 115 -1.67 -4.77 8.11
CA PHE A 115 -0.57 -4.67 9.07
C PHE A 115 -0.56 -5.86 10.04
N ASP A 116 -1.73 -6.28 10.51
CA ASP A 116 -1.94 -7.46 11.36
C ASP A 116 -1.38 -8.79 10.81
N LEU A 117 -1.20 -8.87 9.49
CA LEU A 117 -0.55 -9.98 8.78
C LEU A 117 0.93 -9.70 8.49
N ALA A 118 1.28 -8.45 8.22
CA ALA A 118 2.64 -8.04 7.85
C ALA A 118 3.56 -7.87 9.07
N ASP A 119 3.01 -7.58 10.25
CA ASP A 119 3.74 -7.26 11.49
C ASP A 119 4.84 -8.28 11.80
N GLY A 120 4.48 -9.57 11.93
CA GLY A 120 5.47 -10.62 12.18
C GLY A 120 6.47 -10.82 11.04
N ILE A 121 6.07 -10.58 9.78
CA ILE A 121 7.00 -10.62 8.64
C ILE A 121 8.02 -9.49 8.73
N LEU A 122 7.58 -8.29 9.08
CA LEU A 122 8.42 -7.10 9.20
C LEU A 122 9.36 -7.24 10.40
N GLU A 123 8.88 -7.77 11.52
CA GLU A 123 9.69 -8.13 12.68
C GLU A 123 10.81 -9.12 12.31
N GLU A 124 10.52 -10.16 11.54
CA GLU A 124 11.53 -11.12 11.07
C GLU A 124 12.54 -10.51 10.06
N ILE A 125 12.12 -9.52 9.26
CA ILE A 125 12.97 -8.90 8.25
C ILE A 125 13.93 -7.89 8.89
N TYR A 126 13.41 -7.06 9.79
CA TYR A 126 14.10 -5.90 10.39
C TYR A 126 14.45 -6.14 11.87
N ASP A 127 14.60 -7.40 12.26
CA ASP A 127 14.88 -7.88 13.62
C ASP A 127 15.70 -6.91 14.49
N GLY A 128 15.33 -6.78 15.76
CA GLY A 128 15.94 -5.87 16.73
C GLY A 128 15.71 -4.38 16.47
N ASP A 129 15.75 -3.91 15.22
CA ASP A 129 15.50 -2.51 14.85
C ASP A 129 14.01 -2.20 14.79
N TYR A 130 13.21 -3.15 14.30
CA TYR A 130 11.75 -3.08 14.35
C TYR A 130 11.22 -2.75 15.76
N GLN A 131 11.77 -3.40 16.79
CA GLN A 131 11.38 -3.22 18.19
C GLN A 131 11.81 -1.87 18.79
N LYS A 132 12.72 -1.14 18.13
CA LYS A 132 13.21 0.18 18.57
C LYS A 132 12.51 1.33 17.84
N MET A 133 11.68 1.03 16.84
CA MET A 133 10.99 2.06 16.06
C MET A 133 10.13 2.94 16.96
N LYS A 134 10.09 4.23 16.65
CA LYS A 134 9.17 5.19 17.28
C LYS A 134 7.77 4.92 16.75
N GLU A 135 6.76 4.98 17.62
CA GLU A 135 5.35 4.89 17.25
C GLU A 135 4.68 6.27 17.39
N LYS A 136 3.84 6.63 16.42
CA LYS A 136 2.84 7.68 16.58
C LYS A 136 1.52 7.26 15.95
N THR A 137 0.44 7.88 16.41
CA THR A 137 -0.91 7.66 15.87
C THR A 137 -1.48 8.99 15.41
N GLU A 138 -2.02 9.02 14.19
CA GLU A 138 -2.70 10.18 13.63
C GLU A 138 -3.88 9.74 12.78
N ASN A 139 -5.03 10.40 12.94
CA ASN A 139 -6.29 10.03 12.26
C ASN A 139 -6.62 8.52 12.30
N LYS A 140 -6.28 7.86 13.42
CA LYS A 140 -6.47 6.42 13.67
C LYS A 140 -5.59 5.49 12.81
N MET A 141 -4.59 6.03 12.13
CA MET A 141 -3.52 5.27 11.48
C MET A 141 -2.28 5.30 12.37
N LYS A 142 -1.51 4.21 12.37
CA LYS A 142 -0.27 4.13 13.13
C LYS A 142 0.92 4.23 12.20
N PHE A 143 1.96 4.88 12.70
CA PHE A 143 3.22 5.08 12.00
C PHE A 143 4.34 4.57 12.90
N TYR A 144 5.10 3.60 12.40
CA TYR A 144 6.28 3.05 13.03
C TYR A 144 7.48 3.48 12.20
N TYR A 145 8.48 4.12 12.81
CA TYR A 145 9.58 4.69 12.04
C TYR A 145 10.88 4.78 12.84
N ASP A 146 11.99 4.68 12.11
CA ASP A 146 13.33 5.05 12.55
C ASP A 146 13.94 6.04 11.53
N ASP A 147 15.26 6.13 11.41
CA ASP A 147 15.90 7.07 10.48
C ASP A 147 15.96 6.53 9.03
N ASN A 148 15.66 5.25 8.79
CA ASN A 148 15.80 4.58 7.50
C ASN A 148 14.47 4.06 6.92
N LEU A 149 13.51 3.70 7.78
CA LEU A 149 12.27 3.06 7.37
C LEU A 149 11.06 3.69 8.07
N MET A 150 10.00 3.94 7.30
CA MET A 150 8.66 4.21 7.82
C MET A 150 7.68 3.11 7.40
N ILE A 151 6.93 2.60 8.38
CA ILE A 151 5.86 1.62 8.19
C ILE A 151 4.54 2.28 8.61
N VAL A 152 3.55 2.22 7.71
CA VAL A 152 2.23 2.83 7.91
C VAL A 152 1.17 1.73 8.02
N ASP A 153 0.56 1.60 9.20
CA ASP A 153 -0.67 0.83 9.40
C ASP A 153 -1.87 1.70 8.99
N ALA A 154 -2.21 1.64 7.70
CA ALA A 154 -3.29 2.39 7.10
C ALA A 154 -4.55 1.51 6.95
N TYR A 155 -5.71 2.15 6.88
CA TYR A 155 -6.92 1.47 6.44
C TYR A 155 -6.83 1.05 4.96
N HIS A 156 -7.61 0.03 4.58
CA HIS A 156 -7.73 -0.34 3.17
C HIS A 156 -8.24 0.85 2.33
N PRO A 157 -7.53 1.26 1.25
CA PRO A 157 -7.78 2.52 0.56
C PRO A 157 -9.18 2.60 -0.07
N SER A 158 -9.79 1.46 -0.41
CA SER A 158 -11.15 1.46 -0.98
C SER A 158 -12.28 1.66 0.03
N ARG A 159 -11.99 1.56 1.34
CA ARG A 159 -12.99 1.63 2.43
C ARG A 159 -12.42 2.26 3.72
N PRO A 160 -11.71 3.39 3.67
CA PRO A 160 -11.25 4.04 4.89
C PRO A 160 -12.45 4.59 5.68
N PRO A 161 -12.39 4.63 7.02
CA PRO A 161 -13.45 5.19 7.87
C PRO A 161 -13.43 6.72 7.91
N MET A 162 -12.82 7.37 6.92
CA MET A 162 -12.60 8.81 6.82
C MET A 162 -12.70 9.27 5.37
N LYS A 163 -12.74 10.59 5.15
CA LYS A 163 -12.72 11.17 3.80
C LYS A 163 -11.38 10.86 3.12
N GLN A 164 -11.41 10.68 1.81
CA GLN A 164 -10.21 10.37 1.02
C GLN A 164 -9.10 11.43 1.19
N GLN A 165 -9.46 12.71 1.22
CA GLN A 165 -8.51 13.79 1.51
C GLN A 165 -7.77 13.56 2.84
N ILE A 166 -8.51 13.36 3.95
CA ILE A 166 -7.91 13.12 5.27
C ILE A 166 -7.01 11.88 5.23
N TYR A 167 -7.46 10.80 4.59
CA TYR A 167 -6.66 9.59 4.42
C TYR A 167 -5.33 9.87 3.72
N CYS A 168 -5.37 10.59 2.59
CA CYS A 168 -4.19 10.89 1.81
C CYS A 168 -3.27 11.90 2.51
N ASP A 169 -3.78 13.03 2.97
CA ASP A 169 -2.99 14.07 3.67
C ASP A 169 -2.28 13.48 4.88
N THR A 170 -2.97 12.67 5.68
CA THR A 170 -2.32 12.05 6.85
C THR A 170 -1.12 11.20 6.44
N ILE A 171 -1.22 10.37 5.40
CA ILE A 171 -0.09 9.53 4.98
C ILE A 171 1.02 10.40 4.39
N ILE A 172 0.67 11.31 3.47
CA ILE A 172 1.61 12.16 2.74
C ILE A 172 2.41 13.04 3.71
N GLU A 173 1.74 13.77 4.59
CA GLU A 173 2.38 14.70 5.51
C GLU A 173 3.30 13.97 6.50
N ASN A 174 2.88 12.79 6.97
CA ASN A 174 3.69 12.00 7.89
C ASN A 174 4.98 11.47 7.24
N VAL A 175 4.90 11.02 5.99
CA VAL A 175 6.07 10.55 5.21
C VAL A 175 6.98 11.72 4.84
N ILE A 176 6.43 12.83 4.35
CA ILE A 176 7.19 14.02 3.98
C ILE A 176 7.92 14.61 5.19
N ASN A 177 7.24 14.73 6.33
CA ASN A 177 7.84 15.30 7.53
C ASN A 177 8.90 14.38 8.11
N TRP A 178 8.76 13.07 7.94
CA TRP A 178 9.78 12.10 8.32
C TRP A 178 11.05 12.24 7.46
N ASN A 179 10.91 12.30 6.13
CA ASN A 179 12.02 12.46 5.18
C ASN A 179 12.83 13.77 5.32
N LYS A 180 12.34 14.74 6.11
CA LYS A 180 13.02 16.03 6.36
C LYS A 180 13.92 16.02 7.60
N ASN A 181 13.82 14.99 8.45
CA ASN A 181 14.63 14.86 9.66
C ASN A 181 15.90 14.06 9.37
#